data_AF-A0A952AY31-F1
#
_entry.id   AF-A0A952AY31-F1
#
_cell.length_a   1.000
_cell.length_b   1.000
_cell.length_c   1.000
_cell.angle_alpha   90.00
_cell.angle_beta   90.00
_cell.angle_gamma   90.00
#
_symmetry.space_group_name_H-M   'P 1'
#
loop_
_entity.id
_entity.type
_entity.pdbx_description
1 polymer ?
#
loop_
_entity_poly.entity_id
_entity_poly.type
_entity_poly.pdbx_seq_one_letter_code
_entity_poly.pdbx_strand_id
1 'polypeptide(L)'
;GGEVPQGDGRHRIPRRRGLKRRGCHGPQMTGMADIPGIGPVPNPRPATSIWSQDEFIQILRTGIRPNGVPLGEDMPWQTFAPMADEDLAAIYTYLIAPVQ
;
A
#
# COMPACT_ATOMS: atom_id res chain seq x y z
N GLY A 1 31.10 43.72 6.38
CA GLY A 1 31.11 42.68 7.42
C GLY A 1 29.87 42.86 8.27
N GLY A 2 29.19 41.77 8.62
CA GLY A 2 27.99 41.82 9.46
C GLY A 2 26.81 40.98 8.96
N GLU A 3 27.07 39.73 8.58
CA GLU A 3 26.29 38.53 8.89
C GLU A 3 24.97 38.70 9.68
N VAL A 4 23.86 38.32 9.05
CA VAL A 4 22.54 38.07 9.66
C VAL A 4 22.44 36.60 10.09
N PRO A 5 22.10 36.29 11.35
CA PRO A 5 21.97 34.90 11.79
C PRO A 5 20.65 34.30 11.29
N GLN A 6 20.75 33.17 10.58
CA GLN A 6 19.62 32.31 10.26
C GLN A 6 19.00 31.74 11.54
N GLY A 7 17.76 32.13 11.83
CA GLY A 7 16.91 31.51 12.83
C GLY A 7 16.59 30.05 12.47
N ASP A 8 17.05 29.17 13.34
CA ASP A 8 16.75 27.75 13.47
C ASP A 8 15.40 27.54 14.17
N GLY A 9 14.89 26.30 14.12
CA GLY A 9 13.83 25.87 15.02
C GLY A 9 12.43 25.70 14.45
N ARG A 10 12.21 25.72 13.12
CA ARG A 10 11.04 25.02 12.57
C ARG A 10 11.28 23.54 12.77
N HIS A 11 10.60 22.96 13.77
CA HIS A 11 10.47 21.54 13.99
C HIS A 11 10.07 20.89 12.66
N ARG A 12 11.08 20.40 11.91
CA ARG A 12 10.87 19.73 10.64
C ARG A 12 10.26 18.39 11.01
N ILE A 13 8.93 18.33 10.99
CA ILE A 13 8.19 17.08 10.84
C ILE A 13 8.89 16.36 9.68
N PRO A 14 9.51 15.18 9.89
CA PRO A 14 10.13 14.47 8.79
C PRO A 14 9.01 14.20 7.80
N ARG A 15 9.12 14.81 6.61
CA ARG A 15 8.30 14.47 5.45
C ARG A 15 8.51 12.97 5.26
N ARG A 16 7.59 12.14 5.77
CA ARG A 16 7.64 10.69 5.55
C ARG A 16 7.77 10.53 4.05
N ARG A 17 8.93 10.04 3.63
CA ARG A 17 9.26 9.81 2.22
C ARG A 17 8.08 9.04 1.66
N GLY A 18 7.31 9.68 0.79
CA GLY A 18 5.99 9.22 0.41
C GLY A 18 6.07 7.77 -0.06
N LEU A 19 5.55 6.88 0.79
CA LEU A 19 5.37 5.47 0.52
C LEU A 19 4.48 5.40 -0.71
N LYS A 20 5.11 5.24 -1.88
CA LYS A 20 4.38 4.99 -3.12
C LYS A 20 3.58 3.71 -2.87
N ARG A 21 2.38 3.58 -3.45
CA ARG A 21 1.46 2.45 -3.23
C ARG A 21 2.09 1.05 -3.36
N ARG A 22 3.25 0.94 -4.03
CA ARG A 22 4.07 -0.29 -4.18
C ARG A 22 5.07 -0.57 -3.03
N GLY A 23 5.26 0.38 -2.11
CA GLY A 23 6.38 0.39 -1.18
C GLY A 23 6.23 -0.58 -0.01
N CYS A 24 5.01 -0.93 0.41
CA CYS A 24 4.81 -1.81 1.56
C CYS A 24 5.05 -3.29 1.23
N HIS A 25 4.68 -3.73 0.05
CA HIS A 25 4.78 -5.15 -0.32
C HIS A 25 6.07 -5.47 -1.08
N GLY A 26 7.04 -4.54 -1.07
CA GLY A 26 8.25 -4.63 -1.88
C GLY A 26 8.00 -4.38 -3.38
N PRO A 27 9.07 -4.21 -4.17
CA PRO A 27 8.97 -3.82 -5.58
C PRO A 27 8.19 -4.81 -6.44
N GLN A 28 8.21 -6.10 -6.07
CA GLN A 28 7.57 -7.19 -6.79
C GLN A 28 6.25 -7.65 -6.15
N MET A 29 5.76 -6.95 -5.13
CA MET A 29 4.58 -7.36 -4.34
C MET A 29 4.74 -8.76 -3.74
N THR A 30 5.91 -9.08 -3.21
CA THR A 30 6.23 -10.38 -2.57
C THR A 30 6.24 -10.30 -1.04
N GLY A 31 5.85 -9.15 -0.48
CA GLY A 31 5.90 -8.88 0.96
C GLY A 31 7.27 -8.36 1.41
N MET A 32 7.33 -7.88 2.65
CA MET A 32 8.53 -7.40 3.32
C MET A 32 8.56 -7.95 4.74
N ALA A 33 9.70 -8.49 5.17
CA ALA A 33 9.85 -9.08 6.50
C ALA A 33 9.84 -8.02 7.62
N ASP A 34 10.33 -6.81 7.33
CA ASP A 34 10.32 -5.70 8.26
C ASP A 34 10.26 -4.35 7.52
N ILE A 35 9.26 -3.55 7.86
CA ILE A 35 9.18 -2.13 7.51
C ILE A 35 9.30 -1.32 8.80
N PRO A 36 10.28 -0.42 8.92
CA PRO A 36 10.45 0.40 10.10
C PRO A 36 9.17 1.14 10.51
N GLY A 37 8.63 0.78 11.67
CA GLY A 37 7.42 1.37 12.26
C GLY A 37 6.08 0.77 11.83
N ILE A 38 6.08 -0.29 11.02
CA ILE A 38 4.89 -1.08 10.63
C ILE A 38 5.10 -2.57 10.96
N GLY A 39 6.32 -3.08 10.80
CA GLY A 39 6.64 -4.50 10.97
C GLY A 39 6.46 -5.30 9.68
N PRO A 40 6.14 -6.61 9.76
CA PRO A 40 6.06 -7.48 8.60
C PRO A 40 4.82 -7.19 7.75
N VAL A 41 5.00 -7.11 6.43
CA VAL A 41 3.93 -6.92 5.45
C VAL A 41 3.82 -8.16 4.55
N PRO A 42 2.63 -8.78 4.43
CA PRO A 42 2.47 -10.06 3.72
C PRO A 42 2.64 -9.94 2.20
N ASN A 43 2.88 -11.08 1.55
CA ASN A 43 2.74 -11.22 0.10
C ASN A 43 1.24 -11.25 -0.28
N PRO A 44 0.70 -10.25 -1.02
CA PRO A 44 -0.71 -10.25 -1.40
C PRO A 44 -1.02 -11.19 -2.57
N ARG A 45 -0.03 -11.68 -3.33
CA ARG A 45 -0.26 -12.48 -4.55
C ARG A 45 -1.01 -13.79 -4.30
N PRO A 46 -0.63 -14.64 -3.33
CA PRO A 46 -1.35 -15.89 -3.06
C PRO A 46 -2.78 -15.66 -2.57
N ALA A 47 -3.00 -14.61 -1.78
CA ALA A 47 -4.34 -14.22 -1.33
C ALA A 47 -5.17 -13.63 -2.47
N THR A 48 -4.55 -12.96 -3.44
CA THR A 48 -5.27 -12.41 -4.60
C THR A 48 -5.69 -13.51 -5.56
N SER A 49 -4.87 -14.56 -5.73
CA SER A 49 -5.18 -15.68 -6.64
C SER A 49 -6.33 -16.58 -6.18
N ILE A 50 -6.76 -16.49 -4.91
CA ILE A 50 -7.93 -17.23 -4.41
C ILE A 50 -9.25 -16.48 -4.64
N TRP A 51 -9.20 -15.20 -5.01
CA TRP A 51 -10.37 -14.36 -5.24
C TRP A 51 -10.58 -14.16 -6.73
N SER A 52 -11.85 -14.05 -7.12
CA SER A 52 -12.22 -13.48 -8.42
C SER A 52 -11.82 -12.00 -8.50
N GLN A 53 -11.75 -11.47 -9.72
CA GLN A 53 -11.46 -10.05 -9.94
C GLN A 53 -12.50 -9.15 -9.24
N ASP A 54 -13.78 -9.51 -9.32
CA ASP A 54 -14.86 -8.74 -8.69
C ASP A 54 -14.74 -8.74 -7.16
N GLU A 55 -14.45 -9.90 -6.56
CA GLU A 55 -14.18 -9.98 -5.12
C GLU A 55 -12.98 -9.12 -4.73
N PHE A 56 -11.89 -9.17 -5.50
CA PHE A 56 -10.72 -8.32 -5.25
C PHE A 56 -11.06 -6.83 -5.30
N ILE A 57 -11.86 -6.40 -6.29
CA ILE A 57 -12.34 -5.03 -6.39
C ILE A 57 -13.15 -4.67 -5.14
N GLN A 58 -14.10 -5.51 -4.73
CA GLN A 58 -14.90 -5.27 -3.52
C GLN A 58 -14.05 -5.17 -2.26
N ILE A 59 -13.02 -6.00 -2.13
CA ILE A 59 -12.06 -5.93 -1.01
C ILE A 59 -11.37 -4.56 -0.97
N LEU A 60 -10.93 -4.03 -2.12
CA LEU A 60 -10.29 -2.72 -2.18
C LEU A 60 -11.27 -1.55 -2.00
N ARG A 61 -12.55 -1.72 -2.36
CA ARG A 61 -13.60 -0.72 -2.15
C ARG A 61 -14.03 -0.63 -0.68
N THR A 62 -14.08 -1.76 0.02
CA THR A 62 -14.68 -1.86 1.37
C THR A 62 -13.65 -2.06 2.49
N GLY A 63 -12.46 -2.55 2.16
CA GLY A 63 -11.50 -3.02 3.14
C GLY A 63 -11.90 -4.33 3.82
N ILE A 64 -12.87 -5.08 3.28
CA ILE A 64 -13.41 -6.29 3.89
C ILE A 64 -13.19 -7.49 2.96
N ARG A 65 -12.61 -8.57 3.49
CA ARG A 65 -12.41 -9.84 2.78
C ARG A 65 -13.74 -10.57 2.56
N PRO A 66 -13.86 -11.50 1.61
CA PRO A 66 -15.11 -12.24 1.35
C PRO A 66 -15.63 -13.01 2.57
N ASN A 67 -14.74 -13.37 3.50
CA ASN A 67 -15.08 -14.02 4.77
C ASN A 67 -15.47 -13.04 5.90
N GLY A 68 -15.65 -11.75 5.61
CA GLY A 68 -16.02 -10.71 6.57
C GLY A 68 -14.86 -10.16 7.41
N VAL A 69 -13.63 -10.66 7.22
CA VAL A 69 -12.46 -10.19 7.98
C VAL A 69 -11.95 -8.87 7.39
N PRO A 70 -11.81 -7.79 8.18
CA PRO A 70 -11.27 -6.53 7.68
C PRO A 70 -9.78 -6.67 7.30
N LEU A 71 -9.33 -5.86 6.34
CA LEU A 71 -7.91 -5.65 6.10
C LEU A 71 -7.27 -4.96 7.31
N GLY A 72 -5.97 -5.23 7.53
CA GLY A 72 -5.23 -4.59 8.62
C GLY A 72 -5.18 -3.07 8.43
N GLU A 73 -5.15 -2.34 9.54
CA GLU A 73 -5.18 -0.86 9.55
C GLU A 73 -4.00 -0.24 8.79
N ASP A 74 -2.87 -0.95 8.70
CA ASP A 74 -1.68 -0.53 7.97
C ASP A 74 -1.82 -0.67 6.43
N MET A 75 -2.86 -1.36 5.96
CA MET A 75 -3.15 -1.49 4.52
C MET A 75 -4.06 -0.33 4.09
N PRO A 76 -3.57 0.62 3.27
CA PRO A 76 -4.29 1.85 2.97
C PRO A 76 -5.34 1.66 1.87
N TRP A 77 -6.29 0.73 2.05
CA TRP A 77 -7.30 0.37 1.05
C TRP A 77 -8.15 1.57 0.63
N GLN A 78 -8.41 2.53 1.52
CA GLN A 78 -9.17 3.76 1.22
C GLN A 78 -8.50 4.61 0.13
N THR A 79 -7.19 4.46 -0.09
CA THR A 79 -6.48 5.17 -1.15
C THR A 79 -6.64 4.52 -2.53
N PHE A 80 -7.08 3.26 -2.58
CA PHE A 80 -7.42 2.52 -3.80
C PHE A 80 -8.93 2.53 -4.05
N ALA A 81 -9.73 2.60 -2.98
CA ALA A 81 -11.18 2.65 -3.02
C ALA A 81 -11.81 3.68 -3.99
N PRO A 82 -11.19 4.82 -4.36
CA PRO A 82 -11.76 5.74 -5.37
C PRO A 82 -11.25 5.51 -6.81
N MET A 83 -10.37 4.54 -7.06
CA MET A 83 -9.84 4.28 -8.41
C MET A 83 -10.93 3.78 -9.37
N ALA A 84 -10.71 3.87 -10.68
CA ALA A 84 -11.63 3.28 -11.65
C ALA A 84 -11.53 1.74 -11.61
N ASP A 85 -12.61 1.05 -11.97
CA ASP A 85 -12.63 -0.43 -11.97
C ASP A 85 -11.57 -1.01 -12.90
N GLU A 86 -11.29 -0.35 -14.03
CA GLU A 86 -10.22 -0.71 -14.97
C GLU A 86 -8.82 -0.68 -14.34
N ASP A 87 -8.54 0.30 -13.47
CA ASP A 87 -7.26 0.38 -12.76
C ASP A 87 -7.15 -0.72 -11.69
N LEU A 88 -8.24 -0.99 -10.97
CA LEU A 88 -8.28 -2.06 -9.97
C LEU A 88 -8.16 -3.44 -10.63
N ALA A 89 -8.79 -3.62 -11.79
CA ALA A 89 -8.65 -4.79 -12.64
C ALA A 89 -7.20 -4.99 -13.11
N ALA A 90 -6.51 -3.91 -13.52
CA ALA A 90 -5.11 -3.98 -13.90
C ALA A 90 -4.19 -4.38 -12.73
N ILE A 91 -4.47 -3.88 -11.52
CA ILE A 91 -3.76 -4.32 -10.30
C ILE A 91 -3.98 -5.81 -10.05
N TYR A 92 -5.22 -6.29 -10.15
CA TYR A 92 -5.55 -7.70 -10.00
C TYR A 92 -4.74 -8.57 -10.97
N THR A 93 -4.77 -8.23 -12.28
CA THR A 93 -4.03 -8.95 -13.32
C THR A 93 -2.54 -9.00 -13.02
N TYR A 94 -1.95 -7.90 -12.55
CA TYR A 94 -0.53 -7.86 -12.16
C TYR A 94 -0.21 -8.78 -10.98
N LEU A 95 -1.11 -8.89 -9.99
CA LEU A 95 -0.88 -9.70 -8.78
C LEU A 95 -1.00 -11.20 -9.03
N ILE A 96 -1.87 -11.63 -9.94
CA ILE A 96 -2.02 -13.05 -10.30
C ILE A 96 -0.99 -13.52 -11.35
N ALA A 97 -0.33 -12.60 -12.04
CA ALA A 97 0.72 -12.92 -13.00
C ALA A 97 1.99 -13.44 -12.29
N PRO A 98 2.82 -14.26 -12.97
CA PRO A 98 4.13 -14.64 -12.49
C PRO A 98 4.99 -13.41 -12.15
N VAL A 99 5.81 -13.56 -11.12
CA VAL A 99 6.84 -12.56 -10.79
C VAL A 99 7.90 -12.57 -11.90
N GLN A 100 8.28 -11.38 -12.36
CA GLN A 100 9.28 -11.19 -13.43
C GLN A 100 10.68 -11.00 -12.88
#